data_AF-A0A968PZN8-F1
#
_entry.id   AF-A0A968PZN8-F1
#
_cell.length_a   1.000
_cell.length_b   1.000
_cell.length_c   1.000
_cell.angle_alpha   90.00
_cell.angle_beta   90.00
_cell.angle_gamma   90.00
#
_symmetry.space_group_name_H-M   'P 1'
#
loop_
_entity.id
_entity.type
_entity.pdbx_description
1 polymer ?
#
loop_
_entity_poly.entity_id
_entity_poly.type
_entity_poly.pdbx_seq_one_letter_code
_entity_poly.pdbx_strand_id
1 'polypeptide(L)' 'MPREWVVALHQAALLADANATIALIDRIAELDEQLALTLKAMVYEFRFDAIFELAQPLAGNSPIRVT' A
#
# COMPACT_ATOMS: atom_id res chain seq x y z
N MET A 1 -4.50 -8.32 2.30
CA MET A 1 -3.07 -8.46 1.96
C MET A 1 -2.30 -9.00 3.16
N PRO A 2 -1.25 -9.82 2.93
CA PRO A 2 -0.23 -10.15 3.92
C PRO A 2 0.32 -8.87 4.57
N ARG A 3 0.54 -8.90 5.89
CA ARG A 3 0.94 -7.73 6.67
C ARG A 3 2.28 -7.15 6.21
N GLU A 4 3.19 -8.01 5.77
CA GLU A 4 4.49 -7.66 5.22
C GLU A 4 4.40 -6.81 3.94
N TRP A 5 3.39 -7.04 3.09
CA TRP A 5 3.20 -6.26 1.87
C TRP A 5 2.67 -4.87 2.17
N VAL A 6 1.75 -4.75 3.13
CA VAL A 6 1.21 -3.44 3.55
C VAL A 6 2.34 -2.55 4.09
N VAL A 7 3.23 -3.12 4.91
CA VAL A 7 4.40 -2.39 5.44
C VAL A 7 5.36 -1.97 4.31
N ALA A 8 5.66 -2.88 3.38
CA ALA A 8 6.54 -2.57 2.26
C ALA A 8 5.95 -1.51 1.32
N LEU A 9 4.63 -1.56 1.04
CA LEU A 9 3.93 -0.57 0.22
C LEU A 9 3.90 0.80 0.90
N HIS A 10 3.67 0.84 2.22
CA HIS A 10 3.70 2.07 3.00
C HIS A 10 5.09 2.73 2.98
N GLN A 11 6.15 1.94 3.18
CA GLN A 11 7.52 2.45 3.13
C GLN A 11 7.92 2.93 1.73
N ALA A 12 7.55 2.20 0.68
CA ALA A 12 7.86 2.59 -0.69
C ALA A 12 7.12 3.88 -1.10
N ALA A 13 5.86 4.05 -0.66
CA ALA A 13 5.10 5.28 -0.84
C ALA A 13 5.69 6.47 -0.07
N LEU A 14 6.11 6.27 1.19
CA LEU A 14 6.76 7.32 2.01
C LEU A 14 8.08 7.81 1.40
N LEU A 15 8.84 6.91 0.78
CA LEU A 15 10.12 7.23 0.15
C LEU A 15 9.97 7.74 -1.29
N ALA A 16 8.75 7.81 -1.83
CA ALA A 16 8.46 8.06 -3.24
C ALA A 16 9.30 7.18 -4.20
N ASP A 17 9.62 5.97 -3.75
CA ASP A 17 10.45 5.03 -4.51
C ASP A 17 9.57 4.26 -5.49
N ALA A 18 9.40 4.83 -6.68
CA ALA A 18 8.62 4.23 -7.75
C ALA A 18 9.16 2.87 -8.17
N ASN A 19 10.47 2.64 -8.12
CA ASN A 19 11.08 1.37 -8.51
C ASN A 19 10.78 0.27 -7.48
N ALA A 20 10.91 0.58 -6.18
CA ALA A 20 10.54 -0.34 -5.11
C ALA A 20 9.04 -0.65 -5.13
N THR A 21 8.21 0.36 -5.42
CA THR A 21 6.76 0.20 -5.52
C THR A 21 6.37 -0.71 -6.69
N ILE A 22 6.94 -0.49 -7.89
CA ILE A 22 6.68 -1.33 -9.07
C ILE A 22 7.14 -2.77 -8.82
N ALA A 23 8.33 -2.98 -8.26
CA ALA A 23 8.85 -4.32 -7.97
C ALA A 23 7.97 -5.09 -6.97
N LEU A 24 7.38 -4.40 -6.00
CA LEU A 24 6.43 -5.00 -5.06
C LEU A 24 5.11 -5.33 -5.75
N ILE A 25 4.61 -4.45 -6.63
CA ILE A 25 3.37 -4.71 -7.39
C ILE A 25 3.53 -5.91 -8.33
N ASP A 26 4.70 -6.09 -8.95
CA ASP A 26 4.96 -7.25 -9.80
C ASP A 26 4.91 -8.57 -9.01
N ARG A 27 5.41 -8.58 -7.76
CA ARG A 27 5.25 -9.74 -6.87
C ARG A 27 3.81 -9.99 -6.44
N ILE A 28 3.03 -8.92 -6.25
CA ILE A 28 1.60 -9.03 -5.95
C ILE A 28 0.85 -9.60 -7.17
N ALA A 29 1.26 -9.26 -8.39
CA ALA A 29 0.63 -9.73 -9.62
C ALA A 29 0.70 -11.25 -9.79
N GLU A 30 1.73 -11.90 -9.26
CA GLU A 30 1.88 -13.37 -9.27
C GLU A 30 0.81 -14.08 -8.43
N LEU A 31 0.18 -13.36 -7.49
CA LEU A 31 -0.76 -13.91 -6.52
C LEU A 31 -2.18 -13.34 -6.67
N ASP A 32 -2.29 -12.08 -7.09
CA ASP A 32 -3.53 -11.36 -7.34
C ASP A 32 -3.31 -10.28 -8.41
N GLU A 33 -3.54 -10.67 -9.67
CA GLU A 33 -3.37 -9.81 -10.84
C GLU A 33 -4.28 -8.56 -10.79
N GLN A 34 -5.50 -8.71 -10.27
CA GLN A 34 -6.48 -7.62 -10.21
C GLN A 34 -6.08 -6.55 -9.19
N LEU A 35 -5.53 -6.98 -8.05
CA LEU A 35 -4.96 -6.08 -7.06
C LEU A 35 -3.72 -5.36 -7.61
N ALA A 36 -2.84 -6.07 -8.30
CA ALA A 36 -1.66 -5.47 -8.90
C ALA A 36 -2.01 -4.43 -9.98
N LEU A 37 -3.03 -4.68 -10.80
CA LEU A 37 -3.51 -3.73 -11.80
C LEU A 37 -3.99 -2.43 -11.15
N THR A 38 -4.73 -2.55 -10.05
CA THR A 38 -5.25 -1.42 -9.27
C THR A 38 -4.11 -0.59 -8.67
N LEU A 39 -3.11 -1.26 -8.09
CA LEU A 39 -1.93 -0.59 -7.51
C LEU A 39 -1.07 0.09 -8.58
N LYS A 40 -0.88 -0.55 -9.74
CA LYS A 40 -0.19 0.06 -10.90
C LYS A 40 -0.91 1.33 -11.35
N ALA A 41 -2.23 1.31 -11.49
CA ALA A 41 -3.00 2.49 -11.85
C ALA A 41 -2.79 3.65 -10.85
N MET A 42 -2.76 3.36 -9.55
CA MET A 42 -2.51 4.36 -8.50
C MET A 42 -1.09 4.97 -8.59
N VAL A 43 -0.08 4.17 -8.91
CA VAL A 43 1.31 4.65 -9.10
C VAL A 43 1.42 5.51 -10.36
N TYR A 44 0.83 5.07 -11.47
CA TYR A 44 0.88 5.79 -12.75
C TYR A 44 0.13 7.12 -12.72
N GLU A 45 -0.92 7.26 -11.91
CA GLU A 45 -1.62 8.52 -11.69
C GLU A 45 -0.91 9.45 -10.70
N PHE A 46 0.33 9.13 -10.25
CA PHE A 46 1.09 9.88 -9.24
C PHE A 46 0.34 10.03 -7.90
N ARG A 47 -0.66 9.18 -7.65
CA ARG A 47 -1.50 9.21 -6.46
C ARG A 47 -0.86 8.46 -5.30
N PHE A 48 0.37 8.84 -4.97
CA PHE A 48 1.04 8.34 -3.76
C PHE A 48 0.20 8.60 -2.50
N ASP A 49 -0.61 9.68 -2.48
CA ASP A 49 -1.57 9.96 -1.41
C ASP A 49 -2.64 8.87 -1.25
N ALA A 50 -3.13 8.29 -2.36
CA ALA A 50 -4.14 7.23 -2.33
C ALA A 50 -3.55 5.90 -1.85
N ILE A 51 -2.31 5.62 -2.26
CA ILE A 51 -1.55 4.46 -1.78
C ILE A 51 -1.28 4.57 -0.29
N PHE A 52 -0.92 5.77 0.18
CA PHE A 52 -0.71 6.05 1.60
C PHE A 52 -1.96 5.81 2.45
N GLU A 53 -3.13 6.31 2.01
CA GLU A 53 -4.42 6.07 2.68
C GLU A 53 -4.80 4.59 2.74
N LEU A 54 -4.58 3.83 1.67
CA LEU A 54 -4.83 2.38 1.63
C LEU A 54 -3.86 1.56 2.49
N ALA A 55 -2.64 2.06 2.66
CA ALA A 55 -1.61 1.43 3.46
C ALA A 55 -1.71 1.80 4.95
N GLN A 56 -2.61 2.72 5.32
CA GLN A 56 -2.90 2.93 6.74
C GLN A 56 -3.48 1.64 7.33
N PRO A 57 -2.95 1.17 8.47
CA PRO A 57 -3.59 0.07 9.17
C PRO A 57 -5.01 0.52 9.52
N LEU A 58 -6.01 -0.33 9.24
CA LEU A 58 -7.38 -0.13 9.68
C LEU A 58 -7.38 0.00 11.21
N ALA A 59 -7.18 1.20 11.72
CA ALA A 59 -7.30 1.55 13.13
C ALA A 59 -8.79 1.65 13.46
N GLY A 60 -9.49 0.53 13.29
CA GLY A 60 -10.79 0.31 13.88
C GLY A 60 -10.60 -0.47 15.17
N ASN A 61 -10.86 0.19 16.29
CA ASN A 61 -11.12 -0.38 17.62
C ASN A 61 -9.94 -0.46 18.62
N SER A 62 -9.68 0.66 19.30
CA SER A 62 -9.43 0.61 20.75
C SER A 62 -10.41 1.56 21.45
N PRO A 63 -11.18 1.09 22.44
CA PRO A 63 -12.13 1.92 23.16
C PRO A 63 -11.37 2.96 23.98
N ILE A 64 -11.86 4.19 23.89
CA ILE A 64 -11.68 5.34 24.78
C ILE A 64 -10.95 5.00 26.10
N ARG A 65 -9.79 5.63 26.33
CA ARG A 65 -9.30 5.90 27.69
C ARG A 65 -9.13 7.41 27.86
N VAL A 66 -10.18 8.03 28.37
CA VAL A 66 -10.07 9.28 29.14
C VAL A 66 -9.25 8.95 30.38
N THR A 67 -8.12 9.63 30.56
CA THR A 67 -7.57 9.91 31.90
C THR A 67 -7.01 11.31 31.89
#